data_AF-A0A527VRW1-F1
#
_entry.id   AF-A0A527VRW1-F1
#
_cell.length_a   1.000
_cell.length_b   1.000
_cell.length_c   1.000
_cell.angle_alpha   90.00
_cell.angle_beta   90.00
_cell.angle_gamma   90.00
#
_symmetry.space_group_name_H-M   'P 1'
#
loop_
_entity.id
_entity.type
_entity.pdbx_description
1 polymer ?
#
loop_
_entity_poly.entity_id
_entity_poly.type
_entity_poly.pdbx_seq_one_letter_code
_entity_poly.pdbx_strand_id
1 'polypeptide(L)'
;LSLCDNDTPVWLDPPLQAEASVKAWLGFHTGAPLANTPADAHFALIANPKEMAALDGFAQGTQEYPDRSTTLILLVDDLVSGPSLLLEGPGIEKTSMIAPPGMPRHFVEQWKQNNQRFPRGVDVILAAPGSLACLPRTTRVKSMEA
;
A
#
# COMPACT_ATOMS: atom_id res chain seq x y z
N LEU A 1 0.04 15.05 5.86
CA LEU A 1 -1.00 15.99 5.35
C LEU A 1 -0.82 16.35 3.87
N SER A 2 0.12 15.74 3.14
CA SER A 2 0.45 16.18 1.78
C SER A 2 -0.32 15.49 0.66
N LEU A 3 -1.04 14.39 0.95
CA LEU A 3 -1.63 13.52 -0.07
C LEU A 3 -3.16 13.38 0.02
N CYS A 4 -3.75 13.61 1.19
CA CYS A 4 -5.18 13.39 1.41
C CYS A 4 -5.88 14.73 1.60
N ASP A 5 -7.01 14.88 0.93
CA ASP A 5 -7.96 15.99 1.03
C ASP A 5 -9.41 15.48 0.90
N ASN A 6 -10.36 16.41 0.80
CA ASN A 6 -11.80 16.14 0.72
C ASN A 6 -12.23 15.30 -0.50
N ASP A 7 -11.42 15.21 -1.55
CA ASP A 7 -11.71 14.45 -2.76
C ASP A 7 -11.04 13.05 -2.77
N THR A 8 -10.32 12.71 -1.71
CA THR A 8 -9.61 11.44 -1.58
C THR A 8 -10.13 10.59 -0.42
N PRO A 9 -11.10 9.69 -0.65
CA PRO A 9 -11.56 8.78 0.38
C PRO A 9 -10.43 7.93 0.96
N VAL A 10 -10.35 7.90 2.29
CA VAL A 10 -9.34 7.13 3.04
C VAL A 10 -10.00 5.94 3.73
N TRP A 11 -9.52 4.73 3.45
CA TRP A 11 -9.87 3.55 4.22
C TRP A 11 -8.84 3.31 5.33
N LEU A 12 -9.32 2.92 6.50
CA LEU A 12 -8.49 2.52 7.64
C LEU A 12 -8.70 1.04 7.87
N ASP A 13 -7.64 0.29 8.17
CA ASP A 13 -7.79 -1.10 8.60
C ASP A 13 -8.51 -1.22 9.97
N PRO A 14 -9.01 -2.41 10.35
CA PRO A 14 -9.85 -2.54 11.55
C PRO A 14 -9.24 -1.99 12.85
N PRO A 15 -7.93 -2.18 13.13
CA PRO A 15 -7.28 -1.54 14.29
C PRO A 15 -7.39 -0.01 14.27
N LEU A 16 -7.11 0.63 13.13
CA LEU A 16 -7.18 2.10 13.01
C LEU A 16 -8.63 2.62 13.02
N GLN A 17 -9.60 1.83 12.53
CA GLN A 17 -11.02 2.19 12.63
C GLN A 17 -11.53 2.21 14.07
N ALA A 18 -10.99 1.34 14.94
CA ALA A 18 -11.36 1.31 16.35
C ALA A 18 -10.89 2.57 17.11
N GLU A 19 -9.84 3.24 16.60
CA GLU A 19 -9.27 4.44 17.20
C GLU A 19 -10.01 5.71 16.78
N ALA A 20 -10.88 6.22 17.66
CA ALA A 20 -11.64 7.46 17.41
C ALA A 20 -10.73 8.68 17.17
N SER A 21 -9.58 8.74 17.84
CA SER A 21 -8.60 9.82 17.73
C SER A 21 -7.98 9.90 16.33
N VAL A 22 -7.70 8.76 15.69
CA VAL A 22 -7.15 8.71 14.32
C VAL A 22 -8.15 9.28 13.33
N LYS A 23 -9.41 8.85 13.40
CA LYS A 23 -10.48 9.35 12.53
C LYS A 23 -10.71 10.86 12.70
N ALA A 24 -10.76 11.32 13.95
CA ALA A 24 -10.92 12.75 14.25
C ALA A 24 -9.73 13.57 13.75
N TRP A 25 -8.51 13.07 13.93
CA TRP A 25 -7.30 13.76 13.48
C TRP A 25 -7.26 13.90 11.96
N LEU A 26 -7.56 12.82 11.22
CA LEU A 26 -7.63 12.85 9.76
C LEU A 26 -8.71 13.83 9.30
N GLY A 27 -9.94 13.68 9.78
CA GLY A 27 -11.04 14.57 9.39
C GLY A 27 -10.75 16.05 9.66
N PHE A 28 -10.13 16.38 10.80
CA PHE A 28 -9.81 17.77 11.14
C PHE A 28 -8.68 18.36 10.29
N HIS A 29 -7.62 17.60 10.03
CA HIS A 29 -6.42 18.15 9.39
C HIS A 29 -6.39 17.99 7.87
N THR A 30 -7.12 17.02 7.31
CA THR A 30 -7.18 16.79 5.86
C THR A 30 -8.55 17.05 5.27
N GLY A 31 -9.62 16.95 6.06
CA GLY A 31 -10.98 16.95 5.53
C GLY A 31 -11.33 15.70 4.72
N ALA A 32 -10.46 14.68 4.69
CA ALA A 32 -10.66 13.51 3.85
C ALA A 32 -11.83 12.65 4.34
N PRO A 33 -12.77 12.26 3.45
CA PRO A 33 -13.85 11.38 3.83
C PRO A 33 -13.32 9.98 4.13
N LEU A 34 -13.98 9.26 5.05
CA LEU A 34 -13.67 7.87 5.31
C LEU A 34 -14.40 6.98 4.29
N ALA A 35 -13.66 6.12 3.62
CA ALA A 35 -14.22 5.10 2.74
C ALA A 35 -14.87 3.98 3.57
N ASN A 36 -16.02 3.49 3.12
CA ASN A 36 -16.75 2.41 3.80
C ASN A 36 -16.08 1.05 3.57
N THR A 37 -15.55 0.83 2.36
CA THR A 37 -14.89 -0.41 1.97
C THR A 37 -13.51 -0.13 1.36
N PRO A 38 -12.59 -1.13 1.36
CA PRO A 38 -11.29 -1.01 0.68
C PRO A 38 -11.40 -0.63 -0.81
N ALA A 39 -12.48 -1.07 -1.48
CA ALA A 39 -12.70 -0.84 -2.90
C ALA A 39 -13.12 0.61 -3.24
N ASP A 40 -13.55 1.38 -2.25
CA ASP A 40 -13.96 2.78 -2.41
C ASP A 40 -12.82 3.77 -2.12
N ALA A 41 -11.64 3.28 -1.76
CA ALA A 41 -10.57 4.07 -1.19
C ALA A 41 -9.57 4.58 -2.24
N HIS A 42 -9.20 5.86 -2.16
CA HIS A 42 -8.03 6.39 -2.88
C HIS A 42 -6.74 6.11 -2.10
N PHE A 43 -6.81 6.20 -0.77
CA PHE A 43 -5.72 5.81 0.13
C PHE A 43 -6.20 4.80 1.17
N ALA A 44 -5.35 3.83 1.50
CA ALA A 44 -5.62 2.90 2.58
C ALA A 44 -4.48 2.95 3.61
N LEU A 45 -4.79 3.24 4.88
CA LEU A 45 -3.83 3.15 5.98
C LEU A 45 -3.97 1.79 6.65
N ILE A 46 -2.88 1.02 6.66
CA ILE A 46 -2.86 -0.35 7.17
C ILE A 46 -1.86 -0.42 8.34
N ALA A 47 -2.36 -0.49 9.57
CA ALA A 47 -1.53 -0.66 10.75
C ALA A 47 -1.04 -2.10 10.94
N ASN A 48 -1.79 -3.09 10.44
CA ASN A 48 -1.38 -4.49 10.51
C ASN A 48 -1.35 -5.16 9.12
N PRO A 49 -0.24 -5.03 8.37
CA PRO A 49 -0.13 -5.61 7.03
C PRO A 49 -0.32 -7.13 6.97
N LYS A 50 -0.04 -7.87 8.05
CA LYS A 50 -0.21 -9.34 8.10
C LYS A 50 -1.66 -9.77 7.90
N GLU A 51 -2.60 -8.97 8.40
CA GLU A 51 -4.04 -9.24 8.40
C GLU A 51 -4.81 -8.39 7.37
N MET A 52 -4.08 -7.75 6.46
CA MET A 52 -4.64 -6.92 5.40
C MET A 52 -5.48 -7.76 4.43
N ALA A 53 -6.53 -7.16 3.87
CA ALA A 53 -7.23 -7.71 2.72
C ALA A 53 -6.28 -7.95 1.53
N ALA A 54 -6.65 -8.86 0.63
CA ALA A 54 -5.88 -9.09 -0.59
C ALA A 54 -5.81 -7.81 -1.45
N LEU A 55 -4.72 -7.63 -2.20
CA LEU A 55 -4.48 -6.42 -3.00
C LEU A 55 -5.61 -6.16 -4.03
N ASP A 56 -6.25 -7.21 -4.54
CA ASP A 56 -7.36 -7.12 -5.49
C ASP A 56 -8.71 -6.72 -4.85
N GLY A 57 -8.80 -6.70 -3.52
CA GLY A 57 -9.93 -6.17 -2.77
C GLY A 57 -9.97 -4.63 -2.70
N PHE A 58 -8.87 -3.97 -3.07
CA PHE A 58 -8.77 -2.51 -3.14
C PHE A 58 -9.12 -1.98 -4.54
N ALA A 59 -9.34 -0.68 -4.67
CA ALA A 59 -9.63 -0.07 -5.96
C ALA A 59 -8.45 -0.28 -6.92
N GLN A 60 -8.68 -0.95 -8.06
CA GLN A 60 -7.63 -1.23 -9.04
C GLN A 60 -7.44 -0.11 -10.07
N GLY A 61 -8.30 0.91 -10.04
CA GLY A 61 -8.48 1.85 -11.15
C GLY A 61 -9.11 1.16 -12.38
N THR A 62 -9.36 1.95 -13.42
CA THR A 62 -9.82 1.46 -14.73
C THR A 62 -8.72 1.60 -15.78
N GLN A 63 -8.98 1.13 -17.00
CA GLN A 63 -8.02 1.30 -18.09
C GLN A 63 -7.87 2.78 -18.47
N GLU A 64 -8.97 3.52 -18.43
CA GLU A 64 -9.06 4.94 -18.76
C GLU A 64 -8.58 5.83 -17.61
N TYR A 65 -8.78 5.37 -16.36
CA TYR A 65 -8.42 6.09 -15.14
C TYR A 65 -7.61 5.18 -14.20
N PRO A 66 -6.39 4.78 -14.58
CA PRO A 66 -5.53 3.92 -13.75
C PRO A 66 -5.05 4.64 -12.49
N ASP A 67 -5.01 5.97 -12.51
CA ASP A 67 -4.68 6.86 -11.39
C ASP A 67 -5.71 6.80 -10.25
N ARG A 68 -6.93 6.29 -10.49
CA ARG A 68 -7.98 6.10 -9.47
C ARG A 68 -7.86 4.78 -8.69
N SER A 69 -6.74 4.08 -8.81
CA SER A 69 -6.42 2.94 -7.95
C SER A 69 -6.09 3.39 -6.53
N THR A 70 -6.25 2.50 -5.55
CA THR A 70 -5.81 2.76 -4.19
C THR A 70 -4.28 2.79 -4.10
N THR A 71 -3.74 3.77 -3.37
CA THR A 71 -2.38 3.72 -2.81
C THR A 71 -2.46 3.22 -1.37
N LEU A 72 -1.84 2.07 -1.08
CA LEU A 72 -1.80 1.50 0.25
C LEU A 72 -0.57 2.00 1.01
N ILE A 73 -0.76 2.45 2.25
CA ILE A 73 0.31 2.84 3.16
C ILE A 73 0.35 1.80 4.28
N LEU A 74 1.35 0.94 4.21
CA LEU A 74 1.57 -0.15 5.15
C LEU A 74 2.53 0.32 6.25
N LEU A 75 2.07 0.31 7.50
CA LEU A 75 2.93 0.54 8.65
C LEU A 75 3.75 -0.73 8.91
N VAL A 76 5.07 -0.60 8.86
CA VAL A 76 6.03 -1.69 9.11
C VAL A 76 7.06 -1.22 10.11
N ASP A 77 7.63 -2.16 10.87
CA ASP A 77 8.60 -1.82 11.93
C ASP A 77 9.92 -1.27 11.35
N ASP A 78 10.39 -1.87 10.26
CA ASP A 78 11.56 -1.46 9.50
C ASP A 78 11.48 -1.97 8.05
N LEU A 79 12.55 -1.79 7.27
CA LEU A 79 12.64 -2.21 5.87
C LEU A 79 13.73 -3.27 5.62
N VAL A 80 14.31 -3.88 6.67
CA VAL A 80 15.54 -4.69 6.57
C VAL A 80 15.53 -5.99 7.37
N SER A 81 14.62 -6.20 8.32
CA SER A 81 14.66 -7.31 9.30
C SER A 81 13.77 -8.52 8.95
N GLY A 82 13.02 -8.47 7.85
CA GLY A 82 12.10 -9.52 7.38
C GLY A 82 12.70 -10.45 6.31
N PRO A 83 11.85 -11.24 5.63
CA PRO A 83 12.26 -11.97 4.43
C PRO A 83 12.61 -11.03 3.27
N SER A 84 13.75 -11.28 2.62
CA SER A 84 14.26 -10.43 1.55
C SER A 84 13.41 -10.49 0.27
N LEU A 85 13.11 -9.30 -0.24
CA LEU A 85 12.44 -9.05 -1.52
C LEU A 85 13.43 -8.37 -2.48
N LEU A 86 13.61 -8.98 -3.65
CA LEU A 86 14.36 -8.39 -4.75
C LEU A 86 13.42 -7.57 -5.63
N LEU A 87 13.81 -6.32 -5.89
CA LEU A 87 13.06 -5.34 -6.64
C LEU A 87 13.75 -5.03 -7.97
N GLU A 88 12.97 -4.95 -9.04
CA GLU A 88 13.41 -4.55 -10.38
C GLU A 88 12.33 -3.71 -11.07
N GLY A 89 12.69 -2.95 -12.10
CA GLY A 89 11.73 -2.23 -12.94
C GLY A 89 12.08 -0.76 -13.16
N PRO A 90 11.17 0.03 -13.73
CA PRO A 90 11.41 1.46 -13.97
C PRO A 90 11.84 2.18 -12.68
N GLY A 91 12.91 2.98 -12.77
CA GLY A 91 13.49 3.68 -11.62
C GLY A 91 14.53 2.88 -10.82
N ILE A 92 14.78 1.61 -11.16
CA ILE A 92 15.82 0.76 -10.56
C ILE A 92 16.81 0.36 -11.67
N GLU A 93 18.08 0.77 -11.58
CA GLU A 93 19.08 0.54 -12.64
C GLU A 93 19.34 -0.96 -12.88
N LYS A 94 19.50 -1.74 -11.80
CA LYS A 94 19.73 -3.19 -11.87
C LYS A 94 18.74 -3.92 -10.99
N THR A 95 19.00 -3.90 -9.69
CA THR A 95 18.16 -4.48 -8.65
C THR A 95 18.25 -3.62 -7.40
N SER A 96 17.24 -3.69 -6.55
CA SER A 96 17.27 -3.18 -5.18
C SER A 96 16.73 -4.25 -4.24
N MET A 97 17.02 -4.14 -2.95
CA MET A 97 16.55 -5.08 -1.95
C MET A 97 15.92 -4.35 -0.77
N ILE A 98 14.81 -4.91 -0.29
CA ILE A 98 14.17 -4.56 0.97
C ILE A 98 13.76 -5.83 1.69
N ALA A 99 13.56 -5.75 2.99
CA ALA A 99 13.12 -6.86 3.83
C ALA A 99 12.18 -6.34 4.93
N PRO A 100 11.01 -5.76 4.60
CA PRO A 100 10.05 -5.34 5.62
C PRO A 100 9.52 -6.58 6.39
N PRO A 101 9.52 -6.56 7.74
CA PRO A 101 8.90 -7.61 8.52
C PRO A 101 7.38 -7.53 8.41
N GLY A 102 6.71 -8.67 8.61
CA GLY A 102 5.26 -8.71 8.75
C GLY A 102 4.45 -8.39 7.50
N MET A 103 5.00 -8.67 6.32
CA MET A 103 4.26 -8.58 5.06
C MET A 103 3.07 -9.54 5.00
N PRO A 104 2.01 -9.20 4.23
CA PRO A 104 0.88 -10.09 3.99
C PRO A 104 1.33 -11.46 3.45
N ARG A 105 0.59 -12.51 3.79
CA ARG A 105 0.84 -13.83 3.19
C ARG A 105 0.68 -13.77 1.67
N HIS A 106 1.52 -14.52 0.96
CA HIS A 106 1.51 -14.57 -0.51
C HIS A 106 1.67 -13.20 -1.19
N PHE A 107 2.32 -12.23 -0.53
CA PHE A 107 2.50 -10.88 -1.06
C PHE A 107 3.13 -10.89 -2.45
N VAL A 108 4.14 -11.73 -2.68
CA VAL A 108 4.84 -11.82 -3.97
C VAL A 108 3.92 -12.35 -5.08
N GLU A 109 3.08 -13.35 -4.79
CA GLU A 109 2.07 -13.85 -5.74
C GLU A 109 1.03 -12.79 -6.05
N GLN A 110 0.51 -12.10 -5.02
CA GLN A 110 -0.45 -11.01 -5.20
C GLN A 110 0.17 -9.86 -6.00
N TRP A 111 1.44 -9.53 -5.75
CA TRP A 111 2.15 -8.48 -6.48
C TRP A 111 2.37 -8.82 -7.95
N LYS A 112 2.66 -10.09 -8.26
CA LYS A 112 2.73 -10.57 -9.66
C LYS A 112 1.39 -10.36 -10.38
N GLN A 113 0.27 -10.68 -9.73
CA GLN A 113 -1.05 -10.44 -10.30
C GLN A 113 -1.35 -8.95 -10.44
N ASN A 114 -0.94 -8.13 -9.47
CA ASN A 114 -1.06 -6.67 -9.54
C ASN A 114 -0.32 -6.11 -10.77
N ASN A 115 0.93 -6.55 -10.98
CA ASN A 115 1.75 -6.14 -12.12
C ASN A 115 1.16 -6.57 -13.48
N GLN A 116 0.55 -7.76 -13.55
CA GLN A 116 -0.11 -8.27 -14.77
C GLN A 116 -1.33 -7.44 -15.20
N ARG A 117 -1.90 -6.61 -14.32
CA ARG A 117 -3.06 -5.75 -14.62
C ARG A 117 -2.68 -4.39 -15.20
N PHE A 118 -1.38 -4.10 -15.36
CA PHE A 118 -0.91 -2.80 -15.84
C PHE A 118 -1.68 -2.34 -17.10
N PRO A 119 -2.15 -1.07 -17.17
CA PRO A 119 -1.84 0.05 -16.28
C PRO A 119 -2.61 0.10 -14.96
N ARG A 120 -3.56 -0.81 -14.74
CA ARG A 120 -4.30 -0.93 -13.48
C ARG A 120 -3.46 -1.60 -12.40
N GLY A 121 -3.94 -1.54 -11.17
CA GLY A 121 -3.28 -2.12 -10.00
C GLY A 121 -3.01 -1.06 -8.93
N VAL A 122 -2.74 -1.52 -7.72
CA VAL A 122 -2.44 -0.65 -6.58
C VAL A 122 -0.95 -0.31 -6.50
N ASP A 123 -0.64 0.82 -5.87
CA ASP A 123 0.71 1.17 -5.46
C ASP A 123 0.84 0.99 -3.94
N VAL A 124 2.03 0.63 -3.45
CA VAL A 124 2.29 0.41 -2.02
C VAL A 124 3.40 1.34 -1.52
N ILE A 125 3.16 2.00 -0.39
CA ILE A 125 4.14 2.72 0.40
C ILE A 125 4.34 1.94 1.70
N LEU A 126 5.57 1.50 1.94
CA LEU A 126 6.00 0.91 3.20
C LEU A 126 6.53 2.05 4.07
N ALA A 127 5.88 2.31 5.19
CA ALA A 127 6.23 3.36 6.11
C ALA A 127 6.76 2.78 7.41
N ALA A 128 8.05 3.00 7.66
CA ALA A 128 8.72 2.68 8.91
C ALA A 128 9.13 3.97 9.64
N PRO A 129 9.43 3.91 10.94
CA PRO A 129 9.96 5.06 11.67
C PRO A 129 11.20 5.64 10.97
N GLY A 130 11.09 6.89 10.49
CA GLY A 130 12.19 7.61 9.83
C GLY A 130 12.58 7.12 8.44
N SER A 131 11.84 6.18 7.84
CA SER A 131 12.17 5.65 6.51
C SER A 131 10.93 5.26 5.71
N LEU A 132 11.04 5.33 4.38
CA LEU A 132 9.97 5.00 3.45
C LEU A 132 10.54 4.20 2.28
N ALA A 133 9.77 3.23 1.80
CA ALA A 133 10.00 2.57 0.51
C ALA A 133 8.70 2.54 -0.29
N CYS A 134 8.75 2.99 -1.54
CA CYS A 134 7.60 3.02 -2.42
C CYS A 134 7.75 1.94 -3.50
N LEU A 135 6.69 1.16 -3.70
CA LEU A 135 6.55 0.14 -4.72
C LEU A 135 5.43 0.57 -5.68
N PRO A 136 5.77 1.28 -6.77
CA PRO A 136 4.84 1.47 -7.87
C PRO A 136 4.40 0.13 -8.46
N ARG A 137 3.18 0.04 -9.00
CA ARG A 137 2.60 -1.19 -9.58
C ARG A 137 3.42 -1.82 -10.71
N THR A 138 4.32 -1.05 -11.32
CA THR A 138 5.26 -1.51 -12.36
C THR A 138 6.48 -2.23 -11.80
N THR A 139 6.80 -2.06 -10.51
CA THR A 139 7.90 -2.75 -9.85
C THR A 139 7.66 -4.26 -9.90
N ARG A 140 8.68 -5.02 -10.31
CA ARG A 140 8.70 -6.47 -10.20
C ARG A 140 9.30 -6.84 -8.85
N VAL A 141 8.61 -7.72 -8.12
CA VAL A 141 9.02 -8.21 -6.80
C VAL A 141 9.21 -9.71 -6.87
N LYS A 142 10.35 -10.19 -6.35
CA LYS A 142 10.68 -11.62 -6.24
C LYS A 142 11.13 -11.93 -4.82
N SER A 143 10.77 -13.10 -4.30
CA SER A 143 11.41 -13.63 -3.09
C SER A 143 12.84 -14.02 -3.41
N MET A 144 13.77 -13.72 -2.51
CA MET A 144 15.08 -14.38 -2.52
C MET A 144 14.91 -15.70 -1.77
N GLU A 145 14.92 -16.83 -2.48
CA GLU A 145 15.09 -18.12 -1.83
C GLU A 145 16.51 -18.18 -1.24
N ALA A 146 16.61 -18.67 0.00
CA ALA A 146 17.88 -18.97 0.64
C ALA A 146 18.40 -20.32 0.17
#